data_AF-A1CGP8-F1
#
_entry.id   AF-A1CGP8-F1
#
_cell.length_a   1.000
_cell.length_b   1.000
_cell.length_c   1.000
_cell.angle_alpha   90.00
_cell.angle_beta   90.00
_cell.angle_gamma   90.00
#
_symmetry.space_group_name_H-M   'P 1'
#
loop_
_entity.id
_entity.type
_entity.pdbx_description
1 polymer ?
#
loop_
_entity_poly.entity_id
_entity_poly.type
_entity_poly.pdbx_seq_one_letter_code
_entity_poly.pdbx_strand_id
1 'polypeptide(L)'
;MARDILKAAKSASNVVAISKKYTVQSTGVWERLRRLLAVDPNRSTGVPLNSQFRLPAPGSLPPLSYDDPVTVPAGDIADNPYWKRDVRRNYPRVSTVNQADAVGLLTVGSRAAPKDDILQIGEAGEKQLIAVKQQGEERGLAAVFEQGKKNIQGVLGATGLPPAPCNLNASSSKYQLGHGQGYPAVSVPNLYLIARSLSNPISSLLSLAFSL
;
A
#
# COMPACT_ATOMS: atom_id res chain seq x y z
N MET A 1 -0.48 17.74 32.49
CA MET A 1 0.00 16.85 33.58
C MET A 1 -0.45 15.41 33.41
N ALA A 2 -1.69 15.01 33.74
CA ALA A 2 -2.12 13.60 33.65
C ALA A 2 -2.08 13.02 32.21
N ARG A 3 -2.45 13.81 31.20
CA ARG A 3 -2.41 13.39 29.78
C ARG A 3 -1.00 13.24 29.22
N ASP A 4 -0.04 14.01 29.73
CA ASP A 4 1.36 13.98 29.28
C ASP A 4 2.11 12.79 29.90
N ILE A 5 1.82 12.48 31.16
CA ILE A 5 2.28 11.27 31.86
C ILE A 5 1.77 10.02 31.14
N LEU A 6 0.51 10.03 30.68
CA LEU A 6 -0.10 8.90 29.96
C LEU A 6 0.52 8.70 28.56
N LYS A 7 0.92 9.79 27.88
CA LYS A 7 1.67 9.72 26.61
C LYS A 7 3.11 9.25 26.80
N ALA A 8 3.80 9.69 27.86
CA ALA A 8 5.16 9.25 28.18
C ALA A 8 5.23 7.77 28.59
N ALA A 9 4.30 7.33 29.46
CA ALA A 9 4.16 5.92 29.86
C ALA A 9 3.84 5.00 28.68
N LYS A 10 3.13 5.51 27.67
CA LYS A 10 2.78 4.77 26.45
C LYS A 10 3.87 4.82 25.38
N SER A 11 4.67 5.89 25.30
CA SER A 11 5.92 5.88 24.52
C SER A 11 6.90 4.83 25.07
N ALA A 12 6.97 4.69 26.39
CA ALA A 12 7.72 3.64 27.06
C ALA A 12 7.21 2.21 26.77
N SER A 13 5.98 2.02 26.26
CA SER A 13 5.49 0.67 25.91
C SER A 13 6.09 0.11 24.62
N ASN A 14 6.64 0.96 23.74
CA ASN A 14 7.42 0.55 22.58
C ASN A 14 8.91 0.36 22.89
N VAL A 15 9.32 0.64 24.13
CA VAL A 15 10.71 0.50 24.55
C VAL A 15 10.99 -0.96 24.85
N VAL A 16 11.78 -1.58 23.97
CA VAL A 16 12.23 -2.97 24.14
C VAL A 16 13.45 -2.99 25.05
N ALA A 17 13.39 -3.82 26.11
CA ALA A 17 14.50 -4.04 27.02
C ALA A 17 15.76 -4.53 26.30
N ILE A 18 16.94 -4.11 26.76
CA ILE A 18 18.22 -4.45 26.16
C ILE A 18 18.49 -5.96 26.09
N SER A 19 18.02 -6.72 27.07
CA SER A 19 18.19 -8.18 27.09
C SER A 19 17.49 -8.89 25.92
N LYS A 20 16.51 -8.23 25.29
CA LYS A 20 15.80 -8.74 24.10
C LYS A 20 16.43 -8.25 22.78
N LYS A 21 17.55 -7.52 22.85
CA LYS A 21 18.27 -7.01 21.68
C LYS A 21 19.52 -7.84 21.44
N TYR A 22 19.72 -8.27 20.19
CA TYR A 22 20.82 -9.12 19.75
C TYR A 22 22.13 -8.32 19.57
N THR A 23 22.63 -7.73 20.66
CA THR A 23 23.89 -6.97 20.69
C THR A 23 24.74 -7.36 21.88
N VAL A 24 26.06 -7.19 21.78
CA VAL A 24 27.01 -7.39 22.87
C VAL A 24 26.70 -6.42 24.02
N GLN A 25 26.57 -6.97 25.23
CA GLN A 25 26.22 -6.21 26.44
C GLN A 25 27.39 -6.13 27.42
N SER A 26 27.38 -5.09 28.24
CA SER A 26 28.22 -5.03 29.44
C SER A 26 27.74 -6.08 30.46
N THR A 27 28.65 -6.58 31.31
CA THR A 27 28.34 -7.57 32.35
C THR A 27 28.83 -7.11 33.72
N GLY A 28 28.27 -7.68 34.80
CA GLY A 28 28.70 -7.43 36.17
C GLY A 28 28.57 -5.97 36.63
N VAL A 29 29.62 -5.44 37.25
CA VAL A 29 29.66 -4.08 37.79
C VAL A 29 29.53 -3.03 36.67
N TRP A 30 30.09 -3.30 35.49
CA TRP A 30 30.04 -2.39 34.34
C TRP A 30 28.62 -2.19 33.79
N GLU A 31 27.77 -3.21 33.86
CA GLU A 31 26.35 -3.07 33.47
C GLU A 31 25.57 -2.20 34.46
N ARG A 32 25.88 -2.29 35.76
CA ARG A 32 25.29 -1.41 36.78
C ARG A 32 25.70 0.04 36.55
N LEU A 33 26.99 0.27 36.26
CA LEU A 33 27.51 1.61 35.94
C LEU A 33 26.88 2.16 34.66
N ARG A 34 26.79 1.35 33.59
CA ARG A 34 26.16 1.74 32.32
C ARG A 34 24.71 2.14 32.51
N ARG A 35 23.93 1.37 33.28
CA ARG A 35 22.52 1.70 33.58
C ARG A 35 22.37 3.00 34.37
N LEU A 36 23.35 3.32 35.21
CA LEU A 36 23.34 4.54 36.02
C LEU A 36 23.75 5.79 35.21
N LEU A 37 24.70 5.65 34.28
CA LEU A 37 25.25 6.78 33.51
C LEU A 37 24.62 6.98 32.12
N ALA A 38 23.89 5.99 31.58
CA ALA A 38 23.26 6.10 30.26
C ALA A 38 21.98 6.96 30.30
N VAL A 39 21.84 7.86 29.31
CA VAL A 39 20.63 8.68 29.11
C VAL A 39 19.38 7.82 28.85
N ASP A 40 19.54 6.75 28.07
CA ASP A 40 18.52 5.72 27.90
C ASP A 40 19.14 4.34 28.18
N PRO A 41 18.85 3.74 29.35
CA PRO A 41 19.38 2.44 29.72
C PRO A 41 18.80 1.30 28.88
N ASN A 42 17.80 1.56 28.02
CA ASN A 42 17.27 0.60 27.05
C ASN A 42 18.00 0.64 25.69
N ARG A 43 18.93 1.58 25.47
CA ARG A 43 19.68 1.71 24.21
C ARG A 43 20.84 0.72 24.13
N SER A 44 20.97 0.03 23.00
CA SER A 44 22.05 -0.94 22.73
C SER A 44 23.32 -0.27 22.19
N THR A 45 24.45 -0.97 22.30
CA THR A 45 25.77 -0.58 21.76
C THR A 45 25.85 -0.71 20.24
N GLY A 46 24.96 -1.49 19.61
CA GLY A 46 24.92 -1.70 18.17
C GLY A 46 25.95 -2.69 17.63
N VAL A 47 26.73 -3.35 18.50
CA VAL A 47 27.67 -4.40 18.12
C VAL A 47 26.93 -5.75 18.12
N PRO A 48 26.78 -6.44 16.97
CA PRO A 48 26.10 -7.74 16.91
C PRO A 48 26.80 -8.80 17.75
N LEU A 49 26.05 -9.80 18.23
CA LEU A 49 26.63 -10.93 18.94
C LEU A 49 27.35 -11.86 17.96
N ASN A 50 28.68 -11.94 18.04
CA ASN A 50 29.50 -12.77 17.15
C ASN A 50 29.05 -14.24 17.11
N SER A 51 28.57 -14.78 18.23
CA SER A 51 28.15 -16.19 18.34
C SER A 51 26.86 -16.54 17.57
N GLN A 52 26.05 -15.54 17.20
CA GLN A 52 24.74 -15.74 16.56
C GLN A 52 24.63 -15.02 15.22
N PHE A 53 25.29 -13.87 15.09
CA PHE A 53 25.23 -13.08 13.87
C PHE A 53 26.11 -13.73 12.79
N ARG A 54 25.45 -14.24 11.75
CA ARG A 54 26.11 -14.86 10.58
C ARG A 54 26.97 -16.07 10.95
N LEU A 55 26.56 -16.81 11.98
CA LEU A 55 27.10 -18.11 12.35
C LEU A 55 25.96 -19.12 12.40
N PRO A 56 25.97 -20.19 11.58
CA PRO A 56 27.01 -20.56 10.61
C PRO A 56 27.17 -19.54 9.46
N ALA A 57 28.36 -19.50 8.84
CA ALA A 57 28.57 -18.67 7.67
C ALA A 57 27.63 -19.14 6.53
N PRO A 58 27.19 -18.26 5.61
CA PRO A 58 26.23 -18.63 4.57
C PRO A 58 26.65 -19.85 3.72
N GLY A 59 27.96 -20.03 3.49
CA GLY A 59 28.50 -21.18 2.74
C GLY A 59 28.79 -22.43 3.57
N SER A 60 28.47 -22.43 4.86
CA SER A 60 28.65 -23.58 5.75
C SER A 60 27.42 -24.48 5.81
N LEU A 61 26.35 -24.13 5.10
CA LEU A 61 25.19 -25.01 4.94
C LEU A 61 25.54 -26.15 3.97
N PRO A 62 25.03 -27.38 4.20
CA PRO A 62 25.21 -28.47 3.24
C PRO A 62 24.69 -28.06 1.84
N PRO A 63 25.44 -28.31 0.76
CA PRO A 63 25.08 -27.81 -0.57
C PRO A 63 23.76 -28.40 -1.11
N LEU A 64 23.32 -29.55 -0.58
CA LEU A 64 22.09 -30.25 -0.96
C LEU A 64 20.95 -30.05 0.05
N SER A 65 21.07 -29.12 1.01
CA SER A 65 20.00 -28.89 1.99
C SER A 65 18.86 -28.02 1.45
N TYR A 66 19.01 -27.45 0.26
CA TYR A 66 18.03 -26.54 -0.33
C TYR A 66 17.43 -27.18 -1.57
N ASP A 67 16.09 -27.24 -1.59
CA ASP A 67 15.30 -27.61 -2.74
C ASP A 67 14.53 -26.39 -3.22
N ASP A 68 14.48 -26.20 -4.55
CA ASP A 68 13.73 -25.11 -5.15
C ASP A 68 12.23 -25.27 -4.85
N PRO A 69 11.59 -24.28 -4.18
CA PRO A 69 10.18 -24.40 -3.86
C PRO A 69 9.34 -24.29 -5.13
N VAL A 70 8.46 -25.26 -5.32
CA VAL A 70 7.45 -25.26 -6.37
C VAL A 70 6.07 -25.08 -5.77
N THR A 71 5.20 -24.33 -6.45
CA THR A 71 3.82 -24.11 -6.01
C THR A 71 2.88 -25.04 -6.75
N VAL A 72 1.90 -25.63 -6.05
CA VAL A 72 0.79 -26.34 -6.71
C VAL A 72 -0.26 -25.28 -7.10
N PRO A 73 -0.71 -25.23 -8.37
CA PRO A 73 -0.63 -26.25 -9.42
C PRO A 73 0.56 -26.15 -10.40
N ALA A 74 1.44 -25.15 -10.28
CA ALA A 74 2.51 -24.91 -11.25
C ALA A 74 3.57 -26.02 -11.33
N GLY A 75 3.82 -26.74 -10.23
CA GLY A 75 4.77 -27.87 -10.14
C GLY A 75 4.18 -29.24 -10.47
N ASP A 76 2.89 -29.35 -10.82
CA ASP A 76 2.29 -30.64 -11.16
C ASP A 76 2.83 -31.18 -12.50
N ILE A 77 3.07 -32.50 -12.55
CA ILE A 77 3.68 -33.22 -13.68
C ILE A 77 2.61 -33.78 -14.63
N ALA A 78 1.41 -34.07 -14.13
CA ALA A 78 0.36 -34.74 -14.91
C ALA A 78 -0.58 -33.74 -15.61
N ASP A 79 -1.35 -32.97 -14.84
CA ASP A 79 -2.48 -32.19 -15.36
C ASP A 79 -2.13 -30.72 -15.61
N ASN A 80 -0.86 -30.48 -15.96
CA ASN A 80 -0.30 -29.16 -16.11
C ASN A 80 0.23 -28.98 -17.54
N PRO A 81 -0.65 -28.70 -18.53
CA PRO A 81 -0.22 -28.28 -19.87
C PRO A 81 0.10 -26.77 -19.96
N TYR A 82 1.17 -26.40 -20.66
CA TYR A 82 1.68 -25.01 -20.70
C TYR A 82 0.67 -23.99 -21.23
N TRP A 83 -0.12 -24.34 -22.25
CA TRP A 83 -1.07 -23.42 -22.86
C TRP A 83 -2.17 -22.93 -21.91
N LYS A 84 -2.51 -23.68 -20.85
CA LYS A 84 -3.46 -23.24 -19.81
C LYS A 84 -2.87 -22.19 -18.86
N ARG A 85 -1.55 -22.21 -18.66
CA ARG A 85 -0.83 -21.26 -17.79
C ARG A 85 -0.13 -20.14 -18.56
N ASP A 86 -0.24 -20.12 -19.88
CA ASP A 86 0.43 -19.13 -20.74
C ASP A 86 -0.30 -17.77 -20.67
N VAL A 87 -0.03 -17.02 -19.61
CA VAL A 87 -0.53 -15.65 -19.42
C VAL A 87 0.08 -14.68 -20.43
N ARG A 88 1.29 -14.98 -20.93
CA ARG A 88 2.00 -14.12 -21.87
C ARG A 88 1.27 -14.03 -23.21
N ARG A 89 0.72 -15.15 -23.70
CA ARG A 89 -0.08 -15.16 -24.94
C ARG A 89 -1.54 -14.80 -24.70
N ASN A 90 -2.05 -15.00 -23.48
CA ASN A 90 -3.42 -14.66 -23.11
C ASN A 90 -3.54 -13.23 -22.55
N TYR A 91 -2.89 -12.27 -23.20
CA TYR A 91 -2.97 -10.86 -22.80
C TYR A 91 -4.27 -10.22 -23.32
N PRO A 92 -4.87 -9.28 -22.58
CA PRO A 92 -6.04 -8.53 -23.06
C PRO A 92 -5.64 -7.68 -24.27
N ARG A 93 -6.39 -7.81 -25.38
CA ARG A 93 -6.14 -7.01 -26.58
C ARG A 93 -6.55 -5.57 -26.34
N VAL A 94 -5.78 -4.63 -26.89
CA VAL A 94 -6.12 -3.20 -26.87
C VAL A 94 -7.35 -2.99 -27.75
N SER A 95 -8.39 -2.38 -27.17
CA SER A 95 -9.60 -1.98 -27.89
C SER A 95 -9.49 -0.49 -28.25
N THR A 96 -9.37 -0.18 -29.53
CA THR A 96 -9.43 1.19 -30.07
C THR A 96 -10.82 1.45 -30.61
N VAL A 97 -11.43 2.58 -30.24
CA VAL A 97 -12.76 2.98 -30.70
C VAL A 97 -12.64 4.29 -31.46
N ASN A 98 -12.96 4.27 -32.74
CA ASN A 98 -13.01 5.47 -33.57
C ASN A 98 -14.37 6.17 -33.46
N GLN A 99 -14.46 7.39 -34.00
CA GLN A 99 -15.71 8.14 -33.99
C GLN A 99 -16.84 7.41 -34.74
N ALA A 100 -16.52 6.76 -35.87
CA ALA A 100 -17.48 5.96 -36.63
C ALA A 100 -17.96 4.72 -35.85
N ASP A 101 -17.09 4.07 -35.08
CA ASP A 101 -17.45 2.93 -34.25
C ASP A 101 -18.42 3.35 -33.12
N ALA A 102 -18.17 4.51 -32.50
CA ALA A 102 -19.07 5.08 -31.51
C ALA A 102 -20.45 5.44 -32.11
N VAL A 103 -20.48 6.02 -33.33
CA VAL A 103 -21.74 6.28 -34.07
C VAL A 103 -22.50 4.97 -34.35
N GLY A 104 -21.79 3.91 -34.72
CA GLY A 104 -22.35 2.57 -34.86
C GLY A 104 -23.03 2.09 -33.57
N LEU A 105 -22.30 2.10 -32.47
CA LEU A 105 -22.82 1.67 -31.16
C LEU A 105 -24.03 2.49 -30.71
N LEU A 106 -24.04 3.80 -30.98
CA LEU A 106 -25.16 4.68 -30.63
C LEU A 106 -26.38 4.47 -31.54
N THR A 107 -26.18 4.11 -32.80
CA THR A 107 -27.27 3.94 -33.78
C THR A 107 -27.91 2.57 -33.69
N VAL A 108 -27.11 1.49 -33.71
CA VAL A 108 -27.63 0.10 -33.79
C VAL A 108 -27.56 -0.65 -32.45
N GLY A 109 -26.87 -0.10 -31.45
CA GLY A 109 -26.68 -0.74 -30.15
C GLY A 109 -25.43 -1.62 -30.09
N SER A 110 -25.39 -2.49 -29.09
CA SER A 110 -24.26 -3.39 -28.83
C SER A 110 -24.71 -4.85 -28.83
N ARG A 111 -23.77 -5.80 -28.84
CA ARG A 111 -24.12 -7.23 -28.70
C ARG A 111 -24.90 -7.53 -27.40
N ALA A 112 -24.64 -6.79 -26.33
CA ALA A 112 -25.31 -6.99 -25.04
C ALA A 112 -26.70 -6.35 -24.98
N ALA A 113 -26.92 -5.29 -25.76
CA ALA A 113 -28.18 -4.57 -25.85
C ALA A 113 -28.36 -4.07 -27.30
N PRO A 114 -28.82 -4.94 -28.21
CA PRO A 114 -29.12 -4.55 -29.59
C PRO A 114 -30.36 -3.66 -29.61
N LYS A 115 -30.40 -2.68 -30.52
CA LYS A 115 -31.63 -1.91 -30.77
C LYS A 115 -32.44 -2.65 -31.81
N ASP A 116 -33.23 -3.63 -31.36
CA ASP A 116 -34.01 -4.53 -32.22
C ASP A 116 -34.99 -3.79 -33.16
N ASP A 117 -35.43 -2.59 -32.76
CA ASP A 117 -36.29 -1.73 -33.59
C ASP A 117 -35.58 -1.14 -34.82
N ILE A 118 -34.24 -1.08 -34.79
CA ILE A 118 -33.41 -0.40 -35.80
C ILE A 118 -32.54 -1.40 -36.56
N LEU A 119 -31.97 -2.39 -35.87
CA LEU A 119 -31.05 -3.34 -36.47
C LEU A 119 -31.82 -4.39 -37.28
N GLN A 120 -31.65 -4.36 -38.60
CA GLN A 120 -32.23 -5.35 -39.49
C GLN A 120 -31.48 -6.69 -39.40
N ILE A 121 -32.18 -7.80 -39.64
CA ILE A 121 -31.62 -9.15 -39.57
C ILE A 121 -31.14 -9.60 -40.96
N GLY A 122 -30.01 -10.31 -41.03
CA GLY A 122 -29.46 -10.87 -42.27
C GLY A 122 -28.72 -9.84 -43.12
N GLU A 123 -28.73 -10.02 -44.45
CA GLU A 123 -27.96 -9.20 -45.41
C GLU A 123 -28.32 -7.70 -45.33
N ALA A 124 -29.57 -7.39 -44.98
CA ALA A 124 -30.03 -6.02 -44.83
C ALA A 124 -29.36 -5.32 -43.61
N GLY A 125 -29.11 -6.06 -42.54
CA GLY A 125 -28.34 -5.60 -41.38
C GLY A 125 -26.86 -5.38 -41.69
N GLU A 126 -26.25 -6.25 -42.49
CA GLU A 126 -24.86 -6.07 -42.92
C GLU A 126 -24.68 -4.78 -43.75
N LYS A 127 -25.59 -4.54 -44.70
CA LYS A 127 -25.61 -3.29 -45.49
C LYS A 127 -25.84 -2.06 -44.62
N GLN A 128 -26.71 -2.18 -43.61
CA GLN A 128 -26.96 -1.11 -42.64
C GLN A 128 -25.72 -0.78 -41.82
N LEU A 129 -24.96 -1.78 -41.33
CA LEU A 129 -23.73 -1.56 -40.58
C LEU A 129 -22.66 -0.85 -41.42
N ILE A 130 -22.54 -1.21 -42.70
CA ILE A 130 -21.62 -0.55 -43.64
C ILE A 130 -22.05 0.92 -43.86
N ALA A 131 -23.34 1.18 -44.08
CA ALA A 131 -23.86 2.52 -44.28
C ALA A 131 -23.66 3.41 -43.04
N VAL A 132 -23.91 2.88 -41.84
CA VAL A 132 -23.71 3.60 -40.58
C VAL A 132 -22.23 3.92 -40.35
N LYS A 133 -21.33 2.99 -40.71
CA LYS A 133 -19.88 3.22 -40.63
C LYS A 133 -19.45 4.36 -41.55
N GLN A 134 -19.88 4.34 -42.82
CA GLN A 134 -19.59 5.41 -43.79
C GLN A 134 -20.13 6.76 -43.32
N GLN A 135 -21.38 6.81 -42.85
CA GLN A 135 -21.97 8.01 -42.30
C GLN A 135 -21.18 8.54 -41.08
N GLY A 136 -20.70 7.65 -40.22
CA GLY A 136 -19.87 7.98 -39.07
C GLY A 136 -18.50 8.53 -39.44
N GLU A 137 -17.92 8.10 -40.56
CA GLU A 137 -16.64 8.63 -41.09
C GLU A 137 -16.82 10.01 -41.74
N GLU A 138 -17.93 10.25 -42.44
CA GLU A 138 -18.18 11.51 -43.15
C GLU A 138 -18.71 12.64 -42.24
N ARG A 139 -19.67 12.33 -41.37
CA ARG A 139 -20.38 13.34 -40.56
C ARG A 139 -20.01 13.31 -39.08
N GLY A 140 -19.34 12.26 -38.63
CA GLY A 140 -18.96 12.09 -37.23
C GLY A 140 -20.16 12.01 -36.28
N LEU A 141 -19.89 12.29 -35.00
CA LEU A 141 -20.88 12.21 -33.91
C LEU A 141 -21.95 13.31 -33.97
N ALA A 142 -21.70 14.41 -34.69
CA ALA A 142 -22.62 15.55 -34.77
C ALA A 142 -23.99 15.12 -35.31
N ALA A 143 -24.00 14.31 -36.37
CA ALA A 143 -25.23 13.82 -36.97
C ALA A 143 -26.07 12.95 -36.02
N VAL A 144 -25.44 12.21 -35.10
CA VAL A 144 -26.15 11.40 -34.09
C VAL A 144 -26.77 12.28 -33.01
N PHE A 145 -26.08 13.36 -32.63
CA PHE A 145 -26.59 14.30 -31.63
C PHE A 145 -27.75 15.15 -32.15
N GLU A 146 -27.78 15.46 -33.45
CA GLU A 146 -28.91 16.14 -34.10
C GLU A 146 -30.19 15.28 -34.13
N GLN A 147 -30.05 13.96 -34.23
CA GLN A 147 -31.18 13.00 -34.28
C GLN A 147 -31.91 12.82 -32.93
N GLY A 148 -31.45 13.49 -31.86
CA GLY A 148 -32.22 13.72 -30.64
C GLY A 148 -31.88 12.82 -29.44
N LYS A 149 -32.48 13.19 -28.30
CA LYS A 149 -32.12 12.69 -26.95
C LYS A 149 -32.25 11.18 -26.76
N LYS A 150 -33.11 10.49 -27.54
CA LYS A 150 -33.36 9.05 -27.40
C LYS A 150 -32.11 8.19 -27.64
N ASN A 151 -31.20 8.63 -28.52
CA ASN A 151 -29.98 7.89 -28.84
C ASN A 151 -28.87 8.03 -27.80
N ILE A 152 -28.97 9.03 -26.92
CA ILE A 152 -27.89 9.43 -25.99
C ILE A 152 -28.24 9.07 -24.53
N GLN A 153 -29.50 8.70 -24.25
CA GLN A 153 -29.95 8.34 -22.89
C GLN A 153 -29.12 7.22 -22.25
N GLY A 154 -28.57 6.29 -23.03
CA GLY A 154 -27.70 5.22 -22.53
C GLY A 154 -26.24 5.60 -22.29
N VAL A 155 -25.82 6.83 -22.60
CA VAL A 155 -24.44 7.31 -22.43
C VAL A 155 -24.21 7.87 -21.02
N LEU A 156 -25.26 8.44 -20.43
CA LEU A 156 -25.23 8.99 -19.07
C LEU A 156 -25.59 7.91 -18.06
N GLY A 157 -25.24 8.13 -16.79
CA GLY A 157 -25.69 7.25 -15.71
C GLY A 157 -27.21 7.23 -15.60
N ALA A 158 -27.77 6.26 -14.86
CA ALA A 158 -29.22 6.12 -14.67
C ALA A 158 -29.90 7.39 -14.12
N THR A 159 -29.16 8.25 -13.44
CA THR A 159 -29.61 9.54 -12.90
C THR A 159 -29.47 10.72 -13.88
N GLY A 160 -29.02 10.46 -15.12
CA GLY A 160 -28.71 11.50 -16.11
C GLY A 160 -27.41 12.28 -15.83
N LEU A 161 -26.65 11.88 -14.82
CA LEU A 161 -25.34 12.47 -14.50
C LEU A 161 -24.23 11.80 -15.31
N PRO A 162 -23.14 12.53 -15.64
CA PRO A 162 -21.98 11.92 -16.28
C PRO A 162 -21.34 10.85 -15.38
N PRO A 163 -20.76 9.78 -15.94
CA PRO A 163 -20.08 8.76 -15.15
C PRO A 163 -18.87 9.36 -14.42
N ALA A 164 -18.70 9.00 -13.15
CA ALA A 164 -17.51 9.34 -12.39
C ALA A 164 -16.29 8.58 -12.94
N PRO A 165 -15.05 9.12 -12.78
CA PRO A 165 -13.85 8.38 -13.16
C PRO A 165 -13.79 7.04 -12.42
N CYS A 166 -13.50 5.96 -13.14
CA CYS A 166 -13.45 4.63 -12.56
C CYS A 166 -12.25 4.51 -11.60
N ASN A 167 -12.45 3.80 -10.49
CA ASN A 167 -11.39 3.47 -9.55
C ASN A 167 -11.34 1.95 -9.37
N LEU A 168 -10.25 1.32 -9.84
CA LEU A 168 -10.03 -0.12 -9.69
C LEU A 168 -9.71 -0.52 -8.24
N ASN A 169 -9.19 0.41 -7.45
CA ASN A 169 -8.83 0.22 -6.04
C ASN A 169 -9.61 1.20 -5.18
N ALA A 170 -10.91 0.94 -5.00
CA ALA A 170 -11.82 1.76 -4.21
C ALA A 170 -11.54 1.72 -2.68
N SER A 171 -10.32 1.38 -2.25
CA SER A 171 -9.95 1.48 -0.85
C SER A 171 -9.88 2.95 -0.46
N SER A 172 -10.76 3.39 0.44
CA SER A 172 -10.59 4.68 1.11
C SER A 172 -9.35 4.60 1.98
N SER A 173 -8.32 5.39 1.67
CA SER A 173 -7.17 5.58 2.54
C SER A 173 -7.63 6.36 3.78
N LYS A 174 -8.25 5.66 4.73
CA LYS A 174 -8.60 6.22 6.02
C LYS A 174 -7.29 6.42 6.79
N TYR A 175 -6.75 7.64 6.74
CA TYR A 175 -5.59 7.99 7.54
C TYR A 175 -5.97 7.92 9.03
N GLN A 176 -5.58 6.84 9.68
CA GLN A 176 -5.70 6.68 11.11
C GLN A 176 -4.33 6.93 11.72
N LEU A 177 -4.19 8.05 12.43
CA LEU A 177 -3.01 8.28 13.27
C LEU A 177 -3.00 7.22 14.38
N GLY A 178 -2.23 6.16 14.16
CA GLY A 178 -1.97 5.16 15.19
C GLY A 178 -1.33 5.81 16.42
N HIS A 179 -1.75 5.39 17.61
CA HIS A 179 -1.34 5.96 18.91
C HIS A 179 0.16 5.79 19.27
N GLY A 180 1.06 5.56 18.30
CA GLY A 180 2.50 5.42 18.48
C GLY A 180 3.34 5.68 17.23
N GLN A 181 2.74 6.20 16.15
CA GLN A 181 3.42 6.44 14.86
C GLN A 181 3.51 7.94 14.55
N GLY A 182 3.85 8.75 15.55
CA GLY A 182 3.89 10.20 15.39
C GLY A 182 4.75 10.90 16.43
N TYR A 183 5.19 12.09 16.08
CA TYR A 183 5.80 13.02 17.03
C TYR A 183 4.77 13.45 18.08
N PRO A 184 5.22 13.85 19.29
CA PRO A 184 4.32 14.54 20.21
C PRO A 184 3.72 15.77 19.52
N ALA A 185 2.46 16.10 19.85
CA ALA A 185 1.71 17.21 19.24
C ALA A 185 2.39 18.59 19.40
N VAL A 186 3.40 18.69 20.25
CA VAL A 186 4.26 19.85 20.41
C VAL A 186 5.68 19.40 20.09
N SER A 187 6.26 19.89 19.00
CA SER A 187 7.71 19.85 18.81
C SER A 187 8.29 20.77 19.86
N VAL A 188 8.72 20.24 21.01
CA VAL A 188 9.32 21.05 22.07
C VAL A 188 10.62 21.64 21.50
N PRO A 189 10.68 22.96 21.22
CA PRO A 189 11.97 23.55 20.96
C PRO A 189 12.67 23.57 22.32
N ASN A 190 13.96 23.23 22.32
CA ASN A 190 14.84 23.45 23.47
C ASN A 190 14.82 22.37 24.58
N LEU A 191 15.40 21.20 24.24
CA LEU A 191 15.74 20.13 25.20
C LEU A 191 16.88 20.52 26.19
N TYR A 192 17.37 21.76 26.16
CA TYR A 192 18.46 22.24 27.04
C TYR A 192 18.01 22.60 28.46
N LEU A 193 16.70 22.81 28.70
CA LEU A 193 16.21 23.38 29.96
C LEU A 193 15.78 22.32 31.00
N ILE A 194 15.39 21.12 30.58
CA ILE A 194 14.92 20.06 31.49
C ILE A 194 16.11 19.30 32.13
N ALA A 195 17.23 19.15 31.43
CA ALA A 195 18.42 18.48 31.95
C ALA A 195 19.06 19.21 33.16
N ARG A 196 18.81 20.51 33.32
CA ARG A 196 19.32 21.31 34.44
C ARG A 196 18.53 21.12 35.74
N SER A 197 17.30 20.63 35.66
CA SER A 197 16.45 20.42 36.85
C SER A 197 16.71 19.09 37.56
N LEU A 198 17.38 18.13 36.91
CA LEU A 198 17.61 16.78 37.45
C LEU A 198 19.07 16.51 37.82
N SER A 199 19.99 17.46 37.62
CA SER A 199 21.43 17.28 37.87
C SER A 199 21.90 17.59 39.30
N ASN A 200 21.01 18.00 40.21
CA ASN A 200 21.42 18.37 41.58
C ASN A 200 20.73 17.53 42.68
N PRO A 201 21.17 16.29 42.93
CA PRO A 201 20.91 15.61 44.21
C PRO A 201 22.14 15.59 45.13
N ILE A 202 23.26 16.25 44.77
CA ILE A 202 24.52 16.15 45.52
C ILE A 202 24.74 17.34 46.49
N SER A 203 24.05 18.47 46.33
CA SER A 203 24.26 19.63 47.22
C SER A 203 23.49 19.57 48.54
N SER A 204 22.46 18.73 48.70
CA SER A 204 21.68 18.63 49.95
C SER A 204 22.28 17.68 50.98
N LEU A 205 23.21 16.79 50.60
CA LEU A 205 23.81 15.82 51.52
C LEU A 205 25.07 16.34 52.23
N LEU A 206 25.69 17.43 51.75
CA LEU A 206 26.85 18.03 52.42
C LEU A 206 26.48 19.04 53.53
N SER A 207 25.23 19.51 53.61
CA SER A 207 24.81 20.48 54.64
C SER A 207 24.40 19.84 55.97
N LEU A 208 24.21 18.52 56.02
CA LEU A 208 23.70 17.81 57.20
C LEU A 208 24.80 17.10 58.02
N ALA A 209 26.06 17.17 57.59
CA ALA A 209 27.21 16.55 58.26
C ALA A 209 28.11 17.53 59.03
N PHE A 210 27.71 18.80 59.17
CA PHE A 210 28.49 19.84 59.88
C PHE A 210 27.69 20.59 60.97
N SER A 211 26.64 19.97 61.50
CA SER A 211 25.96 20.44 62.71
C SER A 211 25.49 19.26 63.53
N LEU A 212 26.45 18.62 64.20
CA LEU A 212 26.36 17.94 65.48
C LEU A 212 27.78 17.73 66.00
#